data_AF-A0A7K0VUF9-F1
#
_entry.id   AF-A0A7K0VUF9-F1
#
_cell.length_a   1.000
_cell.length_b   1.000
_cell.length_c   1.000
_cell.angle_alpha   90.00
_cell.angle_beta   90.00
_cell.angle_gamma   90.00
#
_symmetry.space_group_name_H-M   'P 1'
#
loop_
_entity.id
_entity.type
_entity.pdbx_description
1 polymer ?
#
loop_
_entity_poly.entity_id
_entity_poly.type
_entity_poly.pdbx_seq_one_letter_code
_entity_poly.pdbx_strand_id
1 'polypeptide(L)' 'MSLFEEVGGSQFFDRLVDRFYESVATDDVLLPLYPEQSDLSGAKERLTLFLQQYWGGPT' A
#
# COMPACT_ATOMS: atom_id res chain seq x y z
N MET A 1 -18.59 5.75 12.12
CA MET A 1 -18.19 5.17 10.84
C MET A 1 -16.74 5.53 10.66
N SER A 2 -15.86 4.54 10.50
CA SER A 2 -14.45 4.81 10.19
C SER A 2 -14.30 5.03 8.69
N LEU A 3 -13.30 5.82 8.26
CA LEU A 3 -13.05 6.03 6.83
C LEU A 3 -12.88 4.68 6.10
N PHE A 4 -12.24 3.70 6.75
CA PHE A 4 -12.12 2.34 6.25
C PHE A 4 -13.47 1.75 5.83
N GLU A 5 -14.52 1.91 6.63
CA GLU A 5 -15.88 1.47 6.28
C GLU A 5 -16.46 2.28 5.11
N GLU A 6 -16.27 3.60 5.10
CA GLU A 6 -16.84 4.49 4.07
C GLU A 6 -16.28 4.20 2.67
N VAL A 7 -15.01 3.81 2.58
CA VAL A 7 -14.33 3.53 1.30
C VAL A 7 -14.50 2.09 0.82
N GLY A 8 -15.20 1.24 1.57
CA GLY A 8 -15.46 -0.16 1.21
C GLY A 8 -14.39 -1.16 1.70
N GLY A 9 -13.67 -0.82 2.76
CA GLY A 9 -12.76 -1.72 3.48
C GLY A 9 -11.45 -2.02 2.76
N SER A 10 -10.83 -3.16 3.10
CA SER A 10 -9.48 -3.54 2.67
C SER A 10 -9.23 -3.43 1.17
N GLN A 11 -10.23 -3.82 0.37
CA GLN A 11 -10.13 -3.83 -1.10
C GLN A 11 -9.81 -2.45 -1.70
N PHE A 12 -10.24 -1.37 -1.05
CA PHE A 12 -9.89 -0.01 -1.47
C PHE A 12 -8.38 0.24 -1.29
N PHE A 13 -7.84 -0.10 -0.13
CA PHE A 13 -6.43 0.09 0.21
C PHE A 13 -5.53 -0.82 -0.60
N ASP A 14 -5.95 -2.07 -0.84
CA ASP A 14 -5.22 -3.00 -1.72
C ASP A 14 -5.03 -2.34 -3.10
N ARG A 15 -6.12 -1.91 -3.75
CA ARG A 15 -6.04 -1.24 -5.06
C ARG A 15 -5.23 0.07 -5.03
N LEU A 16 -5.35 0.85 -3.96
CA LEU A 16 -4.61 2.10 -3.82
C LEU A 16 -3.11 1.85 -3.77
N VAL A 17 -2.68 0.90 -2.93
CA VAL A 17 -1.28 0.57 -2.73
C VAL A 17 -0.72 -0.19 -3.93
N ASP A 18 -1.51 -1.04 -4.59
CA ASP A 18 -1.16 -1.67 -5.86
C ASP A 18 -0.72 -0.62 -6.88
N ARG A 19 -1.54 0.40 -7.10
CA ARG A 19 -1.26 1.46 -8.09
C ARG A 19 -0.07 2.33 -7.70
N PHE A 20 0.12 2.55 -6.40
CA PHE A 20 1.32 3.22 -5.91
C PHE A 20 2.58 2.41 -6.25
N TYR A 21 2.60 1.10 -5.97
CA TYR A 21 3.77 0.26 -6.21
C TYR A 21 4.00 -0.08 -7.69
N GLU A 22 2.95 -0.13 -8.52
CA GLU A 22 3.08 -0.17 -9.99
C GLU A 22 3.87 1.04 -10.50
N SER A 23 3.62 2.23 -9.93
CA SER A 23 4.33 3.45 -10.30
C SER A 23 5.77 3.45 -9.79
N VAL A 24 5.97 3.08 -8.51
CA VAL A 24 7.30 2.95 -7.89
C VAL A 24 8.20 1.99 -8.67
N ALA A 25 7.66 0.85 -9.12
CA ALA A 25 8.44 -0.17 -9.85
C ALA A 25 9.03 0.34 -11.17
N THR A 26 8.52 1.45 -11.71
CA THR A 26 8.98 2.05 -12.97
C THR A 26 9.67 3.40 -12.80
N ASP A 27 9.79 3.89 -11.56
CA ASP A 27 10.32 5.21 -11.27
C ASP A 27 11.81 5.14 -10.89
N ASP A 28 12.66 5.78 -11.71
CA ASP A 28 14.13 5.76 -11.57
C ASP A 28 14.64 6.45 -10.29
N VAL A 29 13.81 7.23 -9.60
CA VAL A 29 14.15 7.91 -8.35
C VAL A 29 13.64 7.12 -7.15
N LEU A 30 12.42 6.58 -7.23
CA LEU A 30 11.80 5.86 -6.12
C LEU A 30 12.29 4.42 -5.98
N LEU A 31 12.42 3.68 -7.08
CA LEU A 31 12.83 2.27 -7.02
C LEU A 31 14.19 2.06 -6.32
N PRO A 32 15.24 2.87 -6.58
CA PRO A 32 16.54 2.69 -5.92
C PRO A 32 16.51 2.91 -4.40
N LEU A 33 15.44 3.49 -3.84
CA LEU A 33 15.29 3.67 -2.39
C LEU A 33 14.92 2.35 -1.69
N TYR A 34 14.44 1.36 -2.42
CA TYR A 34 14.06 0.06 -1.88
C TYR A 34 15.25 -0.90 -1.96
N PRO A 35 15.71 -1.49 -0.85
CA PRO A 35 16.73 -2.55 -0.90
C PRO A 35 16.23 -3.79 -1.68
N GLU A 36 14.94 -4.05 -1.58
CA GLU A 36 14.22 -5.21 -2.14
C GLU A 36 13.71 -4.93 -3.57
N GLN A 37 14.53 -4.31 -4.44
CA GLN A 37 14.09 -3.82 -5.76
C GLN A 37 13.45 -4.92 -6.64
N SER A 38 13.90 -6.17 -6.51
CA SER A 38 13.37 -7.32 -7.25
C SER A 38 12.01 -7.80 -6.76
N ASP A 39 11.60 -7.41 -5.55
CA ASP A 39 10.34 -7.82 -4.94
C ASP A 39 9.83 -6.77 -3.94
N LEU A 40 8.90 -5.94 -4.40
CA LEU A 40 8.26 -4.91 -3.57
C LEU A 40 7.06 -5.45 -2.77
N SER A 41 6.75 -6.75 -2.84
CA SER A 41 5.55 -7.35 -2.22
C SER A 41 5.47 -7.11 -0.71
N GLY A 42 6.59 -7.27 0.00
CA GLY A 42 6.64 -7.04 1.44
C GLY A 42 6.43 -5.56 1.80
N ALA A 43 7.00 -4.64 1.03
CA ALA A 43 6.82 -3.21 1.26
C ALA A 43 5.35 -2.78 1.02
N LYS A 44 4.76 -3.31 -0.04
CA LYS A 44 3.35 -3.18 -0.38
C LYS A 44 2.44 -3.69 0.73
N GLU A 45 2.63 -4.92 1.22
CA GLU A 45 1.83 -5.48 2.31
C GLU A 45 1.90 -4.61 3.57
N ARG A 46 3.11 -4.23 3.98
CA ARG A 46 3.32 -3.37 5.16
C ARG A 46 2.60 -2.03 5.03
N LEU A 47 2.69 -1.38 3.86
CA LEU A 47 1.99 -0.12 3.62
C LEU A 47 0.46 -0.31 3.64
N THR A 48 -0.05 -1.34 2.97
CA THR A 48 -1.48 -1.66 2.98
C THR A 48 -2.02 -1.83 4.40
N LEU A 49 -1.37 -2.67 5.20
CA LEU A 49 -1.80 -2.93 6.58
C LEU A 49 -1.72 -1.66 7.45
N PHE A 50 -0.64 -0.89 7.30
CA PHE A 50 -0.51 0.39 8.00
C PHE A 50 -1.66 1.34 7.67
N LEU A 51 -2.00 1.51 6.39
CA LEU A 51 -3.07 2.39 5.95
C LEU A 51 -4.43 1.90 6.45
N GLN A 52 -4.72 0.59 6.32
CA GLN A 52 -5.97 0.01 6.82
C GLN A 52 -6.14 0.31 8.32
N GLN A 53 -5.12 0.04 9.14
CA GLN A 53 -5.15 0.31 10.58
C GLN A 53 -5.29 1.81 10.88
N TYR A 54 -4.54 2.66 10.18
CA TYR A 54 -4.57 4.12 10.37
C TYR A 54 -5.96 4.71 10.15
N TRP A 55 -6.72 4.19 9.19
CA TRP A 55 -8.09 4.64 8.89
C TRP A 55 -9.21 3.86 9.58
N GLY A 56 -8.87 3.10 10.63
CA GLY A 56 -9.83 2.43 11.50
C GLY A 56 -10.28 1.06 11.02
N GLY A 57 -9.45 0.38 10.24
CA GLY A 57 -9.56 -1.05 9.94
C GLY A 57 -9.02 -1.93 11.08
N PRO A 58 -9.08 -3.27 10.92
CA PRO A 58 -8.73 -4.24 11.96
C PRO A 58 -7.22 -4.31 12.25
N THR A 59 -6.88 -4.72 13.49
CA THR A 59 -5.51 -4.99 13.98
C THR A 59 -5.19 -6.48 13.96
#